data_AF-A0A0D0BZH1-F1
#
_entry.id   AF-A0A0D0BZH1-F1
#
_cell.length_a   1.000
_cell.length_b   1.000
_cell.length_c   1.000
_cell.angle_alpha   90.00
_cell.angle_beta   90.00
_cell.angle_gamma   90.00
#
_symmetry.space_group_name_H-M   'P 1'
#
loop_
_entity.id
_entity.type
_entity.pdbx_description
1 polymer ?
#
loop_
_entity_poly.entity_id
_entity_poly.type
_entity_poly.pdbx_seq_one_letter_code
_entity_poly.pdbx_strand_id
1 'polypeptide(L)'
;MEWFPPAQEVDPEGTIASMNTEDSQFVHGAENIVDYGEERCEQDREKRTHNIKPEKIHVGNIVDVAFSVIAVPMKHELHAFLVLRVVTLLDGSHTQNWIKAKICGKMLTKTGVQLKKRSAFDNEDEMNVEEARKKLRQMAVSDKAKMDIAQ
;
A
#
# COMPACT_ATOMS: atom_id res chain seq x y z
N MET A 1 -32.67 1.99 18.54
CA MET A 1 -32.40 1.50 17.17
C MET A 1 -31.61 0.22 17.30
N GLU A 2 -31.89 -0.77 16.47
CA GLU A 2 -31.14 -2.02 16.41
C GLU A 2 -29.83 -1.79 15.66
N TRP A 3 -28.70 -2.23 16.23
CA TRP A 3 -27.40 -2.11 15.60
C TRP A 3 -27.19 -3.24 14.59
N PHE A 4 -26.81 -2.89 13.37
CA PHE A 4 -26.42 -3.86 12.34
C PHE A 4 -24.90 -3.88 12.22
N PRO A 5 -24.24 -5.06 12.18
CA PRO A 5 -22.81 -5.11 11.95
C PRO A 5 -22.46 -4.62 10.53
N PRO A 6 -21.43 -3.78 10.36
CA PRO A 6 -20.95 -3.41 9.04
C PRO A 6 -20.45 -4.64 8.28
N ALA A 7 -20.50 -4.59 6.95
CA ALA A 7 -19.89 -5.64 6.11
C ALA A 7 -18.36 -5.66 6.32
N GLN A 8 -17.76 -6.84 6.26
CA GLN A 8 -16.30 -7.02 6.42
C GLN A 8 -15.48 -6.19 5.41
N GLU A 9 -16.04 -5.96 4.22
CA GLU A 9 -15.41 -5.16 3.15
C GLU A 9 -15.36 -3.66 3.49
N VAL A 10 -16.25 -3.21 4.39
CA VAL A 10 -16.35 -1.82 4.87
C VAL A 10 -15.57 -1.65 6.17
N ASP A 11 -15.60 -2.64 7.05
CA ASP A 11 -14.93 -2.62 8.34
C ASP A 11 -14.01 -3.84 8.55
N PRO A 12 -12.89 -3.93 7.81
CA PRO A 12 -12.01 -5.10 7.86
C PRO A 12 -11.30 -5.26 9.22
N GLU A 13 -11.12 -4.17 9.95
CA GLU A 13 -10.44 -4.14 11.25
C GLU A 13 -11.41 -4.11 12.44
N GLY A 14 -12.72 -4.06 12.19
CA GLY A 14 -13.73 -4.02 13.25
C GLY A 14 -13.79 -2.69 14.02
N THR A 15 -13.24 -1.61 13.46
CA THR A 15 -13.16 -0.29 14.09
C THR A 15 -14.54 0.36 14.21
N ILE A 16 -15.40 0.18 13.21
CA ILE A 16 -16.77 0.70 13.24
C ILE A 16 -17.60 -0.13 14.23
N ALA A 17 -17.40 -1.45 14.22
CA ALA A 17 -18.05 -2.35 15.17
C ALA A 17 -17.63 -2.06 16.63
N SER A 18 -16.38 -1.71 16.90
CA SER A 18 -15.91 -1.39 18.25
C SER A 18 -16.53 -0.11 18.81
N MET A 19 -16.87 0.87 17.94
CA MET A 19 -17.54 2.09 18.37
C MET A 19 -18.90 1.81 19.02
N ASN A 20 -19.59 0.72 18.66
CA ASN A 20 -20.85 0.34 19.30
C ASN A 20 -20.71 0.04 20.81
N THR A 21 -19.50 -0.23 21.30
CA THR A 21 -19.25 -0.57 22.72
C THR A 21 -18.91 0.63 23.60
N GLU A 22 -18.55 1.78 23.02
CA GLU A 22 -18.10 2.98 23.74
C GLU A 22 -19.06 4.13 23.48
N ASP A 23 -20.09 4.33 24.33
CA ASP A 23 -21.00 5.50 24.38
C ASP A 23 -21.15 6.29 23.06
N SER A 24 -21.40 5.56 21.97
CA SER A 24 -21.21 6.10 20.64
C SER A 24 -22.47 6.82 20.21
N GLN A 25 -22.32 8.10 19.86
CA GLN A 25 -23.35 8.88 19.17
C GLN A 25 -23.64 8.34 17.75
N PHE A 26 -22.86 7.38 17.27
CA PHE A 26 -23.02 6.76 15.96
C PHE A 26 -23.92 5.53 16.05
N VAL A 27 -24.92 5.51 15.17
CA VAL A 27 -25.83 4.38 14.98
C VAL A 27 -25.65 3.84 13.58
N HIS A 28 -25.31 2.56 13.46
CA HIS A 28 -25.32 1.83 12.21
C HIS A 28 -26.61 1.01 12.11
N GLY A 29 -27.67 1.63 11.58
CA GLY A 29 -28.96 0.99 11.32
C GLY A 29 -29.03 0.33 9.95
N ALA A 30 -30.11 -0.41 9.68
CA ALA A 30 -30.35 -1.08 8.39
C ALA A 30 -30.43 -0.10 7.21
N GLU A 31 -30.70 1.18 7.49
CA GLU A 31 -30.74 2.28 6.54
C GLU A 31 -29.36 2.83 6.16
N ASN A 32 -28.30 2.42 6.87
CA ASN A 32 -26.92 2.90 6.69
C ASN A 32 -26.13 2.04 5.69
N ILE A 33 -26.81 1.59 4.62
CA ILE A 33 -26.18 0.90 3.50
C ILE A 33 -25.69 1.96 2.52
N VAL A 34 -24.40 1.90 2.20
CA VAL A 34 -23.72 2.86 1.32
C VAL A 34 -23.46 2.21 -0.03
N ASP A 35 -23.89 2.87 -1.10
CA ASP A 35 -23.58 2.46 -2.47
C ASP A 35 -22.21 3.00 -2.88
N TYR A 36 -21.37 2.13 -3.46
CA TYR A 36 -20.03 2.47 -3.92
C TYR A 36 -19.97 2.43 -5.44
N GLY A 37 -19.66 3.56 -6.05
CA GLY A 37 -19.61 3.74 -7.51
C GLY A 37 -18.25 4.23 -8.01
N GLU A 38 -18.01 4.11 -9.30
CA GLU A 38 -16.91 4.76 -10.02
C GLU A 38 -17.45 5.39 -11.30
N GLU A 39 -17.13 6.67 -11.51
CA GLU A 39 -17.45 7.38 -12.75
C GLU A 39 -16.42 6.98 -13.81
N ARG A 40 -16.91 6.45 -14.94
CA ARG A 40 -16.08 6.17 -16.12
C ARG A 40 -16.62 6.94 -17.32
N CYS A 41 -15.71 7.51 -18.09
CA CYS A 41 -16.03 8.01 -19.42
C CYS A 41 -16.00 6.85 -20.41
N GLU A 42 -17.15 6.52 -21.00
CA GLU A 42 -17.20 5.57 -22.11
C GLU A 42 -16.68 6.22 -23.41
N GLN A 43 -16.52 5.40 -24.46
CA GLN A 43 -16.04 5.84 -25.78
C GLN A 43 -16.89 6.97 -26.38
N ASP A 44 -18.16 7.06 -25.99
CA ASP A 44 -19.11 8.08 -26.47
C ASP A 44 -19.09 9.39 -25.64
N ARG A 45 -18.09 9.57 -24.77
CA ARG A 45 -18.00 10.69 -23.79
C ARG A 45 -19.14 10.76 -22.78
N GLU A 46 -20.04 9.79 -22.76
CA GLU A 46 -21.04 9.67 -21.71
C GLU A 46 -20.38 9.19 -20.41
N LYS A 47 -20.67 9.88 -19.32
CA LYS A 47 -20.23 9.51 -17.98
C LYS A 47 -21.22 8.51 -17.40
N ARG A 48 -20.74 7.33 -17.03
CA ARG A 48 -21.56 6.30 -16.37
C ARG A 48 -20.94 5.87 -15.05
N THR A 49 -21.81 5.65 -14.09
CA THR A 49 -21.43 5.14 -12.77
C THR A 49 -21.51 3.63 -12.77
N HIS A 50 -20.43 2.96 -12.38
CA HIS A 50 -20.39 1.51 -12.22
C HIS A 50 -20.19 1.16 -10.76
N ASN A 51 -20.88 0.13 -10.29
CA ASN A 51 -20.70 -0.37 -8.92
C ASN A 51 -19.27 -0.90 -8.74
N ILE A 52 -18.65 -0.53 -7.62
CA ILE A 52 -17.33 -0.98 -7.22
C ILE A 52 -17.36 -1.51 -5.80
N LYS A 53 -16.31 -2.25 -5.42
CA LYS A 53 -16.08 -2.58 -4.02
C LYS A 53 -15.47 -1.38 -3.27
N PRO A 54 -15.80 -1.18 -1.99
CA PRO A 54 -15.23 -0.12 -1.16
C PRO A 54 -13.70 -0.18 -1.08
N GLU A 55 -13.11 -1.38 -1.13
CA GLU A 55 -11.65 -1.62 -1.16
C GLU A 55 -10.90 -0.87 -2.29
N LYS A 56 -11.61 -0.47 -3.34
CA LYS A 56 -11.00 0.29 -4.45
C LYS A 56 -10.75 1.75 -4.08
N ILE A 57 -11.44 2.27 -3.08
CA ILE A 57 -11.32 3.65 -2.61
C ILE A 57 -10.19 3.73 -1.60
N HIS A 58 -9.25 4.63 -1.84
CA HIS A 58 -8.07 4.81 -1.03
C HIS A 58 -7.90 6.27 -0.61
N VAL A 59 -7.17 6.48 0.48
CA VAL A 59 -6.72 7.81 0.87
C VAL A 59 -5.97 8.48 -0.29
N GLY A 60 -6.36 9.73 -0.59
CA GLY A 60 -5.85 10.49 -1.73
C GLY A 60 -6.64 10.32 -3.03
N ASN A 61 -7.74 9.56 -3.03
CA ASN A 61 -8.71 9.57 -4.12
C ASN A 61 -9.62 10.80 -4.03
N ILE A 62 -10.08 11.27 -5.19
CA ILE A 62 -11.15 12.27 -5.30
C ILE A 62 -12.46 11.50 -5.46
N VAL A 63 -13.38 11.74 -4.52
CA VAL A 63 -14.69 11.09 -4.47
C VAL A 63 -15.80 12.13 -4.43
N ASP A 64 -16.93 11.82 -5.03
CA ASP A 64 -18.21 12.49 -4.79
C ASP A 64 -18.97 11.74 -3.71
N VAL A 65 -19.60 12.47 -2.78
CA VAL A 65 -20.25 11.90 -1.60
C VAL A 65 -21.66 12.46 -1.46
N ALA A 66 -22.65 11.56 -1.47
CA ALA A 66 -24.04 11.92 -1.22
C ALA A 66 -24.46 11.50 0.20
N PHE A 67 -25.06 12.44 0.93
CA PHE A 67 -25.65 12.20 2.24
C PHE A 67 -27.10 12.67 2.28
N SER A 68 -27.91 12.03 3.13
CA SER A 68 -29.26 12.48 3.48
C SER A 68 -29.24 13.08 4.88
N VAL A 69 -29.91 14.21 5.06
CA VAL A 69 -30.19 14.76 6.39
C VAL A 69 -31.60 14.32 6.78
N ILE A 70 -31.71 13.55 7.86
CA ILE A 70 -32.99 13.08 8.39
C ILE A 70 -33.24 13.83 9.70
N ALA A 71 -34.35 14.57 9.76
CA ALA A 71 -34.80 15.23 10.98
C ALA A 71 -36.02 14.48 11.54
N VAL A 72 -35.90 14.00 12.78
CA VAL A 72 -36.97 13.30 13.50
C VAL A 72 -37.41 14.19 14.68
N PRO A 73 -38.68 14.62 14.71
CA PRO A 73 -39.21 15.33 15.86
C PRO A 73 -39.37 14.37 17.04
N MET A 74 -38.69 14.67 18.14
CA MET A 74 -38.93 14.07 19.45
C MET A 74 -39.72 15.05 20.32
N LYS A 75 -40.32 14.54 21.41
CA LYS A 75 -41.35 15.22 22.22
C LYS A 75 -41.03 16.69 22.57
N HIS A 76 -39.76 17.04 22.77
CA HIS A 76 -39.34 18.40 23.09
C HIS A 76 -38.13 18.89 22.26
N GLU A 77 -37.61 18.09 21.33
CA GLU A 77 -36.39 18.39 20.58
C GLU A 77 -36.44 17.81 19.17
N LEU A 78 -35.82 18.50 18.20
CA LEU A 78 -35.63 18.00 16.85
C LEU A 78 -34.25 17.34 16.78
N HIS A 79 -34.21 16.03 16.56
CA HIS A 79 -32.95 15.34 16.31
C HIS A 79 -32.70 15.22 14.83
N ALA A 80 -31.53 15.69 14.37
CA ALA A 80 -31.09 15.53 13.00
C ALA A 80 -29.89 14.59 12.93
N PHE A 81 -29.92 13.68 11.95
CA PHE A 81 -28.85 12.72 11.71
C PHE A 81 -28.44 12.79 10.23
N LEU A 82 -27.15 12.63 9.96
CA LEU A 82 -26.59 12.50 8.62
C LEU A 82 -26.46 11.01 8.29
N VAL A 83 -27.09 10.60 7.19
CA VAL A 83 -26.98 9.24 6.66
C VAL A 83 -26.17 9.28 5.38
N LEU A 84 -25.01 8.63 5.37
CA LEU A 84 -24.20 8.46 4.17
C LEU A 84 -24.94 7.54 3.19
N ARG A 85 -25.05 7.94 1.92
CA ARG A 85 -25.80 7.18 0.90
C ARG A 85 -24.92 6.62 -0.19
N VAL A 86 -24.06 7.45 -0.78
CA VAL A 86 -23.27 7.07 -1.95
C VAL A 86 -21.87 7.64 -1.83
N VAL A 87 -20.88 6.85 -2.23
CA VAL A 87 -19.52 7.31 -2.47
C VAL A 87 -19.12 6.91 -3.90
N THR A 88 -18.89 7.91 -4.75
CA THR A 88 -18.50 7.71 -6.15
C THR A 88 -17.06 8.12 -6.37
N LEU A 89 -16.20 7.19 -6.79
CA LEU A 89 -14.83 7.48 -7.19
C LEU A 89 -14.82 8.26 -8.51
N LEU A 90 -14.32 9.49 -8.46
CA LEU A 90 -14.15 10.37 -9.63
C LEU A 90 -12.74 10.28 -10.20
N ASP A 91 -11.72 10.29 -9.33
CA ASP A 91 -10.33 10.15 -9.75
C ASP A 91 -9.50 9.37 -8.71
N GLY A 92 -8.93 8.25 -9.17
CA GLY A 92 -8.00 7.42 -8.40
C GLY A 92 -6.56 7.43 -8.95
N SER A 93 -6.26 8.28 -9.93
CA SER A 93 -4.99 8.30 -10.67
C SER A 93 -3.78 8.51 -9.76
N HIS A 94 -3.90 9.40 -8.78
CA HIS A 94 -2.83 9.69 -7.83
C HIS A 94 -2.42 8.44 -7.04
N THR A 95 -3.38 7.74 -6.46
CA THR A 95 -3.13 6.50 -5.71
C THR A 95 -2.64 5.39 -6.63
N GLN A 96 -3.21 5.23 -7.82
CA GLN A 96 -2.72 4.23 -8.78
C GLN A 96 -1.26 4.47 -9.17
N ASN A 97 -0.88 5.73 -9.40
CA ASN A 97 0.50 6.09 -9.74
C ASN A 97 1.45 5.83 -8.57
N TRP A 98 1.02 6.13 -7.34
CA TRP A 98 1.80 5.80 -6.13
C TRP A 98 1.96 4.29 -5.94
N ILE A 99 0.90 3.49 -6.11
CA ILE A 99 0.97 2.01 -6.01
C ILE A 99 1.93 1.47 -7.08
N LYS A 100 1.79 1.92 -8.34
CA LYS A 100 2.68 1.54 -9.44
C LYS A 100 4.14 1.88 -9.13
N ALA A 101 4.41 3.08 -8.63
CA ALA A 101 5.75 3.50 -8.24
C ALA A 101 6.34 2.63 -7.12
N LYS A 102 5.53 2.29 -6.10
CA LYS A 102 5.95 1.44 -4.98
C LYS A 102 6.26 0.01 -5.40
N ILE A 103 5.50 -0.55 -6.35
CA ILE A 103 5.75 -1.89 -6.91
C ILE A 103 7.01 -1.87 -7.79
N CYS A 104 7.16 -0.84 -8.65
CA CYS A 104 8.33 -0.70 -9.52
C CYS A 104 9.62 -0.50 -8.71
N GLY A 105 9.58 0.30 -7.64
CA GLY A 105 10.71 0.48 -6.71
C GLY A 105 11.10 -0.80 -5.96
N LYS A 106 10.17 -1.73 -5.75
CA LYS A 106 10.43 -3.05 -5.14
C LYS A 106 11.00 -4.07 -6.13
N MET A 107 10.74 -3.94 -7.44
CA MET A 107 11.35 -4.82 -8.45
C MET A 107 12.83 -4.50 -8.71
N LEU A 108 13.29 -3.29 -8.42
CA LEU A 108 14.68 -2.88 -8.67
C LEU A 108 15.72 -3.51 -7.73
N THR A 109 15.32 -4.28 -6.70
CA THR A 109 16.25 -4.87 -5.72
C THR A 109 16.52 -6.37 -5.92
N LYS A 110 15.95 -7.01 -6.95
CA LYS A 110 16.25 -8.41 -7.30
C LYS A 110 16.85 -8.62 -8.69
N THR A 111 17.19 -7.56 -9.40
CA THR A 111 18.09 -7.65 -10.55
C THR A 111 19.47 -7.28 -10.03
N GLY A 112 20.36 -8.26 -9.91
CA GLY A 112 21.76 -8.00 -9.58
C GLY A 112 22.28 -6.88 -10.48
N VAL A 113 22.56 -5.73 -9.88
CA VAL A 113 23.16 -4.60 -10.59
C VAL A 113 24.58 -5.04 -10.97
N GLN A 114 24.74 -5.65 -12.14
CA GLN A 114 26.05 -5.68 -12.78
C GLN A 114 26.33 -4.26 -13.23
N LEU A 115 27.06 -3.52 -12.39
CA LEU A 115 27.76 -2.32 -12.81
C LEU A 115 28.64 -2.73 -13.99
N LYS A 116 28.27 -2.32 -15.20
CA LYS A 116 29.07 -2.53 -16.40
C LYS A 116 30.32 -1.67 -16.25
N LYS A 117 31.37 -2.26 -15.67
CA LYS A 117 32.69 -1.66 -15.50
C LYS A 117 33.18 -1.29 -16.90
N ARG A 118 33.23 0.00 -17.23
CA ARG A 118 34.00 0.47 -18.38
C ARG A 118 35.47 0.31 -18.01
N SER A 119 36.09 -0.83 -18.33
CA SER A 119 37.54 -0.98 -18.25
C SER A 119 38.13 -0.55 -19.59
N ALA A 120 38.41 0.74 -19.71
CA ALA A 120 39.43 1.21 -20.62
C ALA A 120 40.70 1.39 -19.78
N PHE A 121 41.49 0.34 -19.61
CA PHE A 121 42.89 0.44 -19.22
C PHE A 121 43.65 -0.75 -19.84
N ASP A 122 44.81 -0.39 -20.40
CA ASP A 122 45.68 -1.15 -21.29
C ASP A 122 46.17 -2.50 -20.74
N ASN A 123 46.45 -3.40 -21.68
CA ASN A 123 46.93 -4.78 -21.48
C ASN A 123 48.38 -4.89 -20.97
N GLU A 124 48.85 -4.02 -20.09
CA GLU A 124 50.22 -4.10 -19.50
C GLU A 124 50.24 -4.52 -18.02
N ASP A 125 49.10 -4.48 -17.32
CA ASP A 125 49.02 -4.79 -15.88
C ASP A 125 48.80 -6.28 -15.54
N GLU A 126 48.57 -7.16 -16.52
CA GLU A 126 48.32 -8.60 -16.27
C GLU A 126 49.55 -9.35 -15.74
N MET A 127 50.76 -8.90 -16.04
CA MET A 127 51.97 -9.54 -15.53
C MET A 127 52.19 -9.29 -14.02
N ASN A 128 51.65 -8.18 -13.49
CA ASN A 128 51.88 -7.75 -12.10
C ASN A 128 50.93 -8.43 -11.09
N VAL A 129 49.71 -8.76 -11.52
CA VAL A 129 48.69 -9.39 -10.66
C VAL A 129 49.05 -10.84 -10.32
N GLU A 130 49.67 -11.56 -11.26
CA GLU A 130 50.04 -12.96 -11.03
C GLU A 130 51.29 -13.08 -10.12
N GLU A 131 52.22 -12.13 -10.21
CA GLU A 131 53.36 -12.06 -9.29
C GLU A 131 52.92 -11.69 -7.87
N ALA A 132 51.97 -10.76 -7.71
CA ALA A 132 51.39 -10.40 -6.42
C ALA A 132 50.62 -11.56 -5.78
N ARG A 133 49.85 -12.32 -6.57
CA ARG A 133 49.15 -13.53 -6.10
C ARG A 133 50.11 -14.64 -5.68
N LYS A 134 51.22 -14.82 -6.39
CA LYS A 134 52.27 -15.80 -6.04
C LYS A 134 52.96 -15.44 -4.72
N LYS A 135 53.28 -14.16 -4.47
CA LYS A 135 53.83 -13.69 -3.18
C LYS A 135 52.86 -13.86 -2.01
N LEU A 136 51.56 -13.61 -2.22
CA LEU A 136 50.53 -13.83 -1.19
C LEU A 136 50.38 -15.30 -0.79
N ARG A 137 50.48 -16.23 -1.76
CA ARG A 137 50.45 -17.68 -1.47
C ARG A 137 51.66 -18.16 -0.67
N GLN A 138 52.84 -17.55 -0.85
CA GLN A 138 54.05 -17.92 -0.11
C GLN A 138 54.02 -17.43 1.35
N MET A 139 53.24 -16.39 1.67
CA MET A 139 53.06 -15.92 3.07
C MET A 139 52.08 -16.77 3.87
N ALA A 140 51.18 -17.53 3.24
CA ALA A 140 50.13 -18.30 3.92
C ALA A 140 50.57 -19.70 4.43
N VAL A 141 51.85 -20.07 4.29
CA VAL A 141 52.35 -21.42 4.65
C VAL A 141 53.21 -21.43 5.93
N SER A 142 53.50 -20.29 6.56
CA SER A 142 54.32 -20.27 7.79
C SER A 142 53.56 -20.45 9.11
N ASP A 143 52.21 -20.42 9.12
CA ASP A 143 51.44 -20.45 10.38
C ASP A 143 51.03 -21.85 10.85
N LYS A 144 51.35 -22.92 10.10
CA LYS A 144 51.12 -24.31 10.52
C LYS A 144 52.34 -25.03 11.12
N ALA A 145 53.47 -24.35 11.30
CA ALA A 145 54.71 -24.96 11.83
C ALA A 145 55.05 -24.58 13.28
N LYS A 146 54.12 -24.00 14.06
CA LYS A 146 54.33 -23.67 15.49
C LYS A 146 53.31 -24.29 16.45
N MET A 147 52.47 -25.22 16.00
CA MET A 147 51.53 -25.96 16.86
C MET A 147 51.93 -27.42 17.16
N ASP A 148 53.15 -27.83 16.83
CA ASP A 148 53.69 -29.17 17.16
C ASP A 148 54.91 -29.12 18.10
N ILE A 149 54.92 -28.19 19.07
CA ILE A 149 55.79 -28.29 20.26
C ILE A 149 54.98 -27.90 21.49
N ALA A 150 54.08 -28.79 21.90
CA ALA A 150 53.53 -28.83 23.25
C ALA A 150 53.05 -30.26 23.53
N GLN A 151 54.01 -31.15 23.80
CA GLN A 151 53.86 -32.29 24.70
C GLN A 151 55.03 -32.29 25.68
#